data_AF-K2EDA5-F1
#
_entry.id   AF-K2EDA5-F1
#
_cell.length_a   1.000
_cell.length_b   1.000
_cell.length_c   1.000
_cell.angle_alpha   90.00
_cell.angle_beta   90.00
_cell.angle_gamma   90.00
#
_symmetry.space_group_name_H-M   'P 1'
#
loop_
_entity.id
_entity.type
_entity.pdbx_description
1 polymer ?
#
loop_
_entity_poly.entity_id
_entity_poly.type
_entity_poly.pdbx_seq_one_letter_code
_entity_poly.pdbx_strand_id
1 'polypeptide(L)'
;MRLLSERSRNFSIEDLGLQADAFKKVNAAYQLPHGMILATGPTGSGKTTTLYAILKQLNKREVNIMTIEDPVEYQIENVNQMQVNPKADFTFSKGLRSIVRQDPDIILVGEVRDSETAGIAINSAMTGHLVLSTLHTNDAVTTFPRLIDMGIEPYLVASTVNVVIAQRLIRKICSKCKTSIEINPSELDIQFKKYFTDVSNFHIFHGKGCDICNYTGYTGRIGIFEVLIMDENLRQAVTEKSNADELKKLAINSGMKTMLEDGVEKVKLGITTIEELLRVTKE
;
A
#
# COMPACT_ATOMS: atom_id res chain seq x y z
N MET A 1 15.81 -20.20 -3.37
CA MET A 1 15.43 -19.78 -4.74
C MET A 1 14.04 -19.15 -4.67
N ARG A 2 13.88 -17.85 -4.97
CA ARG A 2 12.58 -17.15 -4.98
C ARG A 2 12.03 -17.21 -6.41
N LEU A 3 10.88 -17.85 -6.60
CA LEU A 3 10.20 -17.88 -7.91
C LEU A 3 9.45 -16.55 -8.12
N LEU A 4 9.78 -15.82 -9.17
CA LEU A 4 9.03 -14.65 -9.60
C LEU A 4 7.80 -15.14 -10.38
N SER A 5 6.60 -14.91 -9.85
CA SER A 5 5.38 -15.44 -10.47
C SER A 5 4.98 -14.59 -11.68
N GLU A 6 4.76 -15.20 -12.85
CA GLU A 6 4.21 -14.48 -14.02
C GLU A 6 2.83 -13.85 -13.73
N ARG A 7 2.06 -14.43 -12.81
CA ARG A 7 0.75 -13.91 -12.40
C ARG A 7 0.80 -12.48 -11.85
N SER A 8 1.92 -12.06 -11.25
CA SER A 8 2.05 -10.69 -10.76
C SER A 8 2.14 -9.64 -11.88
N ARG A 9 2.45 -10.06 -13.12
CA ARG A 9 2.53 -9.20 -14.30
C ARG A 9 1.17 -8.72 -14.78
N ASN A 10 0.09 -9.43 -14.46
CA ASN A 10 -1.24 -9.13 -15.02
C ASN A 10 -2.19 -8.44 -14.02
N PHE A 11 -1.75 -8.15 -12.79
CA PHE A 11 -2.60 -7.43 -11.85
C PHE A 11 -2.87 -6.01 -12.35
N SER A 12 -4.16 -5.69 -12.49
CA SER A 12 -4.65 -4.33 -12.53
C SER A 12 -4.91 -3.82 -11.11
N ILE A 13 -5.24 -2.55 -10.98
CA ILE A 13 -5.52 -1.93 -9.67
C ILE A 13 -6.83 -2.48 -9.06
N GLU A 14 -7.78 -2.89 -9.90
CA GLU A 14 -9.05 -3.51 -9.52
C GLU A 14 -8.84 -4.90 -8.89
N ASP A 15 -7.83 -5.64 -9.33
CA ASP A 15 -7.53 -6.98 -8.82
C ASP A 15 -6.91 -6.98 -7.42
N LEU A 16 -6.42 -5.83 -6.94
CA LEU A 16 -5.66 -5.74 -5.68
C LEU A 16 -6.54 -5.97 -4.43
N GLY A 17 -7.85 -5.75 -4.56
CA GLY A 17 -8.80 -5.83 -3.45
C GLY A 17 -8.99 -4.51 -2.71
N LEU A 18 -8.76 -3.37 -3.38
CA LEU A 18 -9.15 -2.06 -2.87
C LEU A 18 -10.68 -1.96 -2.81
N GLN A 19 -11.22 -1.52 -1.68
CA GLN A 19 -12.64 -1.18 -1.57
C GLN A 19 -12.97 0.07 -2.39
N ALA A 20 -14.23 0.26 -2.76
CA ALA A 20 -14.64 1.36 -3.64
C ALA A 20 -14.17 2.76 -3.17
N ASP A 21 -14.24 3.04 -1.87
CA ASP A 21 -13.75 4.31 -1.30
C ASP A 21 -12.22 4.45 -1.40
N ALA A 22 -11.48 3.41 -0.99
CA ALA A 22 -10.02 3.38 -1.08
C ALA A 22 -9.54 3.49 -2.54
N PHE A 23 -10.22 2.80 -3.47
CA PHE A 23 -9.96 2.89 -4.90
C PHE A 23 -10.15 4.31 -5.44
N LYS A 24 -11.25 4.99 -5.07
CA LYS A 24 -11.50 6.39 -5.46
C LYS A 24 -10.40 7.32 -4.98
N LYS A 25 -9.94 7.15 -3.74
CA LYS A 25 -8.84 7.94 -3.15
C LYS A 25 -7.53 7.73 -3.91
N VAL A 26 -7.15 6.47 -4.18
CA VAL A 26 -5.93 6.17 -4.96
C VAL A 26 -6.04 6.70 -6.38
N ASN A 27 -7.20 6.53 -7.03
CA ASN A 27 -7.46 7.07 -8.37
C ASN A 27 -7.30 8.58 -8.43
N ALA A 28 -7.95 9.30 -7.51
CA ALA A 28 -7.79 10.76 -7.43
C ALA A 28 -6.32 11.17 -7.24
N ALA A 29 -5.57 10.44 -6.41
CA ALA A 29 -4.19 10.78 -6.09
C ALA A 29 -3.22 10.60 -7.28
N TYR A 30 -3.35 9.54 -8.08
CA TYR A 30 -2.47 9.36 -9.24
C TYR A 30 -2.84 10.21 -10.46
N GLN A 31 -4.01 10.87 -10.46
CA GLN A 31 -4.36 11.87 -11.47
C GLN A 31 -3.81 13.26 -11.15
N LEU A 32 -3.20 13.45 -9.97
CA LEU A 32 -2.54 14.71 -9.64
C LEU A 32 -1.28 14.88 -10.49
N PRO A 33 -0.96 16.12 -10.93
CA PRO A 33 0.17 16.37 -11.81
C PRO A 33 1.52 16.10 -11.12
N HIS A 34 1.59 16.29 -9.80
CA HIS A 34 2.81 16.12 -9.03
C HIS A 34 2.53 15.76 -7.57
N GLY A 35 3.58 15.45 -6.83
CA GLY A 35 3.52 15.04 -5.42
C GLY A 35 3.88 13.56 -5.24
N MET A 36 3.70 13.03 -4.03
CA MET A 36 4.12 11.67 -3.68
C MET A 36 2.95 10.73 -3.43
N ILE A 37 3.09 9.51 -3.96
CA ILE A 37 2.28 8.34 -3.65
C ILE A 37 3.18 7.34 -2.94
N LEU A 38 2.90 7.08 -1.67
CA LEU A 38 3.73 6.19 -0.86
C LEU A 38 2.99 4.88 -0.61
N ALA A 39 3.55 3.75 -1.05
CA ALA A 39 3.06 2.43 -0.65
C ALA A 39 3.89 1.92 0.54
N THR A 40 3.26 1.52 1.63
CA THR A 40 3.94 1.10 2.85
C THR A 40 3.51 -0.27 3.35
N GLY A 41 4.32 -0.86 4.21
CA GLY A 41 4.10 -2.20 4.76
C GLY A 41 5.38 -3.05 4.79
N PRO A 42 5.31 -4.23 5.43
CA PRO A 42 6.45 -5.14 5.55
C PRO A 42 6.87 -5.74 4.20
N THR A 43 7.98 -6.47 4.19
CA THR A 43 8.38 -7.27 3.02
C THR A 43 7.30 -8.29 2.67
N GLY A 44 6.99 -8.41 1.37
CA GLY A 44 5.96 -9.34 0.90
C GLY A 44 4.52 -8.87 1.11
N SER A 45 4.27 -7.61 1.48
CA SER A 45 2.92 -7.03 1.57
C SER A 45 2.32 -6.60 0.24
N GLY A 46 3.07 -6.71 -0.87
CA GLY A 46 2.58 -6.38 -2.21
C GLY A 46 2.79 -4.93 -2.65
N LYS A 47 3.60 -4.13 -1.95
CA LYS A 47 3.85 -2.70 -2.28
C LYS A 47 4.21 -2.49 -3.75
N THR A 48 5.19 -3.23 -4.25
CA THR A 48 5.63 -3.15 -5.66
C THR A 48 4.52 -3.54 -6.61
N THR A 49 3.69 -4.53 -6.26
CA THR A 49 2.52 -4.91 -7.08
C THR A 49 1.51 -3.76 -7.17
N THR A 50 1.25 -3.07 -6.07
CA THR A 50 0.37 -1.89 -6.05
C THR A 50 0.95 -0.75 -6.89
N LEU A 51 2.22 -0.39 -6.69
CA LEU A 51 2.86 0.69 -7.44
C LEU A 51 2.94 0.39 -8.93
N TYR A 52 3.26 -0.84 -9.31
CA TYR A 52 3.26 -1.24 -10.72
C TYR A 52 1.85 -1.25 -11.33
N ALA A 53 0.81 -1.60 -10.57
CA ALA A 53 -0.57 -1.49 -11.04
C ALA A 53 -0.95 -0.01 -11.29
N ILE A 54 -0.51 0.91 -10.43
CA ILE A 54 -0.68 2.36 -10.65
C ILE A 54 0.12 2.81 -11.88
N LEU A 55 1.40 2.42 -12.01
CA LEU A 55 2.23 2.77 -13.17
C LEU A 55 1.58 2.32 -14.49
N LYS A 56 0.97 1.13 -14.55
CA LYS A 56 0.26 0.68 -15.76
C LYS A 56 -0.91 1.57 -16.15
N GLN A 57 -1.61 2.18 -15.18
CA GLN A 57 -2.68 3.14 -15.47
C GLN A 57 -2.14 4.48 -16.00
N LEU A 58 -0.93 4.85 -15.56
CA LEU A 58 -0.25 6.08 -15.93
C LEU A 58 0.56 5.95 -17.23
N ASN A 59 0.86 4.72 -17.64
CA ASN A 59 1.67 4.40 -18.81
C ASN A 59 0.95 4.74 -20.12
N LYS A 60 1.06 6.01 -20.50
CA LYS A 60 0.57 6.58 -21.76
C LYS A 60 1.78 6.99 -22.60
N ARG A 61 1.63 6.96 -23.93
CA ARG A 61 2.73 7.25 -24.87
C ARG A 61 3.40 8.61 -24.67
N GLU A 62 2.67 9.59 -24.14
CA GLU A 62 3.12 10.97 -23.96
C GLU A 62 3.80 11.20 -22.61
N VAL A 63 3.88 10.16 -21.75
CA VAL A 63 4.38 10.28 -20.37
C VAL A 63 5.70 9.53 -20.25
N ASN A 64 6.75 10.24 -19.85
CA ASN A 64 8.06 9.67 -19.59
C ASN A 64 8.15 9.12 -18.16
N ILE A 65 8.04 7.79 -18.05
CA ILE A 65 8.13 7.08 -16.77
C ILE A 65 9.53 6.50 -16.58
N MET A 66 10.17 6.83 -15.46
CA MET A 66 11.48 6.30 -15.09
C MET A 66 11.47 5.67 -13.70
N THR A 67 12.19 4.56 -13.52
CA THR A 67 12.26 3.86 -12.23
C THR A 67 13.70 3.58 -11.81
N ILE A 68 13.95 3.53 -10.50
CA ILE A 68 15.18 3.01 -9.91
C ILE A 68 14.81 1.97 -8.84
N GLU A 69 15.26 0.73 -9.00
CA GLU A 69 14.77 -0.43 -8.24
C GLU A 69 15.89 -1.39 -7.81
N ASP A 70 15.64 -2.23 -6.80
CA ASP A 70 16.62 -3.20 -6.28
C ASP A 70 15.97 -4.54 -5.83
N PRO A 71 15.88 -5.56 -6.70
CA PRO A 71 16.06 -5.51 -8.16
C PRO A 71 14.75 -5.08 -8.87
N VAL A 72 14.81 -4.93 -10.20
CA VAL A 72 13.60 -4.84 -11.02
C VAL A 72 12.88 -6.20 -10.98
N GLU A 73 11.63 -6.22 -10.49
CA GLU A 73 10.87 -7.48 -10.31
C GLU A 73 10.42 -8.08 -11.65
N TYR A 74 10.00 -7.23 -12.59
CA TYR A 74 9.75 -7.59 -13.99
C TYR A 74 9.73 -6.35 -14.87
N GLN A 75 10.00 -6.55 -16.17
CA GLN A 75 9.98 -5.47 -17.15
C GLN A 75 8.55 -5.02 -17.46
N ILE A 76 8.32 -3.72 -17.42
CA ILE A 76 7.10 -3.05 -17.86
C ILE A 76 7.40 -2.39 -19.20
N GLU A 77 6.60 -2.69 -20.21
CA GLU A 77 6.73 -2.08 -21.53
C GLU A 77 6.55 -0.55 -21.46
N ASN A 78 7.34 0.20 -22.22
CA ASN A 78 7.31 1.68 -22.25
C ASN A 78 7.65 2.38 -20.93
N VAL A 79 8.32 1.69 -20.01
CA VAL A 79 8.87 2.27 -18.77
C VAL A 79 10.39 2.12 -18.78
N ASN A 80 11.11 3.20 -18.50
CA ASN A 80 12.57 3.20 -18.39
C ASN A 80 12.98 2.73 -16.99
N GLN A 81 13.27 1.43 -16.84
CA GLN A 81 13.59 0.84 -15.54
C GLN A 81 15.10 0.70 -15.33
N MET A 82 15.62 1.33 -14.29
CA MET A 82 17.01 1.24 -13.85
C MET A 82 17.09 0.32 -12.62
N GLN A 83 18.14 -0.51 -12.57
CA GLN A 83 18.42 -1.33 -11.40
C GLN A 83 19.65 -0.82 -10.66
N VAL A 84 19.55 -0.76 -9.33
CA VAL A 84 20.69 -0.52 -8.44
C VAL A 84 21.78 -1.56 -8.71
N ASN A 85 23.03 -1.10 -8.78
CA ASN A 85 24.19 -1.96 -8.99
C ASN A 85 25.29 -1.60 -7.98
N PRO A 86 25.34 -2.28 -6.83
CA PRO A 86 26.33 -2.00 -5.79
C PRO A 86 27.78 -2.22 -6.26
N LYS A 87 28.01 -3.16 -7.19
CA LYS A 87 29.36 -3.43 -7.74
C LYS A 87 29.89 -2.29 -8.59
N ALA A 88 28.99 -1.54 -9.24
CA ALA A 88 29.32 -0.36 -10.03
C ALA A 88 29.12 0.94 -9.24
N ASP A 89 28.89 0.87 -7.93
CA ASP A 89 28.59 2.03 -7.08
C ASP A 89 27.43 2.88 -7.63
N PHE A 90 26.41 2.20 -8.16
CA PHE A 90 25.18 2.80 -8.69
C PHE A 90 24.04 2.57 -7.69
N THR A 91 23.84 3.53 -6.79
CA THR A 91 22.88 3.50 -5.67
C THR A 91 21.53 4.12 -6.03
N PHE A 92 20.53 4.03 -5.13
CA PHE A 92 19.25 4.73 -5.27
C PHE A 92 19.42 6.24 -5.46
N SER A 93 20.20 6.89 -4.60
CA SER A 93 20.42 8.35 -4.68
C SER A 93 21.12 8.77 -5.98
N LYS A 94 22.10 8.01 -6.46
CA LYS A 94 22.78 8.28 -7.73
C LYS A 94 21.88 8.04 -8.94
N GLY A 95 21.13 6.94 -8.94
CA GLY A 95 20.15 6.64 -9.99
C GLY A 95 19.06 7.70 -10.05
N LEU A 96 18.50 8.07 -8.91
CA LEU A 96 17.47 9.11 -8.81
C LEU A 96 17.99 10.49 -9.26
N ARG A 97 19.22 10.88 -8.89
CA ARG A 97 19.87 12.09 -9.44
C ARG A 97 20.04 12.05 -10.95
N SER A 98 20.25 10.87 -11.53
CA SER A 98 20.33 10.73 -12.98
C SER A 98 18.96 10.92 -13.62
N ILE A 99 17.93 10.27 -13.07
CA ILE A 99 16.54 10.33 -13.57
C ILE A 99 16.03 11.76 -13.65
N VAL A 100 16.24 12.60 -12.62
CA VAL A 100 15.76 14.00 -12.63
C VAL A 100 16.40 14.88 -13.73
N ARG A 101 17.46 14.41 -14.40
CA ARG A 101 18.07 15.10 -15.56
C ARG A 101 17.66 14.49 -16.90
N GLN A 102 16.66 13.62 -16.91
CA GLN A 102 16.16 12.93 -18.10
C GLN A 102 14.74 13.34 -18.46
N ASP A 103 14.32 14.53 -17.99
CA ASP A 103 12.99 15.09 -18.25
C ASP A 103 11.84 14.10 -17.92
N PRO A 104 11.83 13.46 -16.74
CA PRO A 104 10.79 12.49 -16.39
C PRO A 104 9.49 13.22 -16.06
N ASP A 105 8.34 12.62 -16.35
CA ASP A 105 7.06 13.06 -15.79
C ASP A 105 6.76 12.35 -14.48
N ILE A 106 7.08 11.05 -14.44
CA ILE A 106 6.75 10.16 -13.34
C ILE A 106 8.00 9.37 -12.93
N ILE A 107 8.28 9.35 -11.64
CA ILE A 107 9.45 8.70 -11.07
C ILE A 107 8.99 7.63 -10.08
N LEU A 108 9.41 6.38 -10.29
CA LEU A 108 9.30 5.34 -9.25
C LEU A 108 10.65 5.12 -8.57
N VAL A 109 10.69 5.38 -7.26
CA VAL A 109 11.81 5.02 -6.40
C VAL A 109 11.44 3.72 -5.69
N GLY A 110 12.12 2.63 -5.99
CA GLY A 110 11.76 1.30 -5.50
C GLY A 110 11.63 1.26 -3.97
N GLU A 111 12.50 1.97 -3.26
CA GLU A 111 12.40 2.16 -1.81
C GLU A 111 13.16 3.41 -1.36
N VAL A 112 12.65 4.07 -0.32
CA VAL A 112 13.35 5.15 0.39
C VAL A 112 13.84 4.63 1.74
N ARG A 113 15.16 4.46 1.88
CA ARG A 113 15.81 3.93 3.08
C ARG A 113 16.64 4.97 3.85
N ASP A 114 17.13 5.98 3.16
CA ASP A 114 18.10 6.94 3.66
C ASP A 114 17.68 8.39 3.38
N SER A 115 18.30 9.31 4.11
CA SER A 115 18.01 10.75 4.06
C SER A 115 18.30 11.37 2.69
N GLU A 116 19.33 10.90 2.00
CA GLU A 116 19.72 11.42 0.69
C GLU A 116 18.65 11.11 -0.36
N THR A 117 18.24 9.84 -0.44
CA THR A 117 17.19 9.37 -1.35
C THR A 117 15.85 10.02 -1.01
N ALA A 118 15.51 10.12 0.28
CA ALA A 118 14.30 10.80 0.74
C ALA A 118 14.28 12.27 0.30
N GLY A 119 15.39 13.00 0.49
CA GLY A 119 15.50 14.41 0.14
C GLY A 119 15.34 14.65 -1.37
N ILE A 120 15.96 13.82 -2.20
CA ILE A 120 15.84 13.94 -3.66
C ILE A 120 14.41 13.60 -4.10
N ALA A 121 13.78 12.56 -3.54
CA ALA A 121 12.41 12.16 -3.90
C ALA A 121 11.38 13.26 -3.54
N ILE A 122 11.49 13.83 -2.33
CA ILE A 122 10.65 14.95 -1.87
C ILE A 122 10.84 16.18 -2.77
N ASN A 123 12.08 16.55 -3.08
CA ASN A 123 12.35 17.68 -3.96
C ASN A 123 11.84 17.44 -5.39
N SER A 124 11.94 16.21 -5.90
CA SER A 124 11.39 15.85 -7.21
C SER A 124 9.87 16.02 -7.22
N ALA A 125 9.20 15.57 -6.16
CA ALA A 125 7.76 15.73 -6.00
C ALA A 125 7.32 17.20 -5.88
N MET A 126 8.10 18.03 -5.16
CA MET A 126 7.87 19.47 -5.06
C MET A 126 8.06 20.21 -6.39
N THR A 127 8.99 19.74 -7.22
CA THR A 127 9.39 20.40 -8.48
C THR A 127 8.54 19.98 -9.68
N GLY A 128 7.39 19.37 -9.44
CA GLY A 128 6.40 19.10 -10.49
C GLY A 128 6.35 17.67 -11.01
N HIS A 129 7.07 16.73 -10.38
CA HIS A 129 7.03 15.32 -10.78
C HIS A 129 6.03 14.52 -9.92
N LEU A 130 5.39 13.52 -10.50
CA LEU A 130 4.67 12.51 -9.72
C LEU A 130 5.64 11.42 -9.27
N VAL A 131 5.84 11.29 -7.96
CA VAL A 131 6.81 10.36 -7.38
C VAL A 131 6.09 9.21 -6.67
N LEU A 132 6.34 7.98 -7.12
CA LEU A 132 5.87 6.76 -6.48
C LEU A 132 7.02 6.16 -5.70
N SER A 133 6.80 5.79 -4.44
CA SER A 133 7.85 5.15 -3.65
C SER A 133 7.33 4.19 -2.60
N THR A 134 8.22 3.36 -2.07
CA THR A 134 7.92 2.49 -0.93
C THR A 134 8.68 2.87 0.33
N LEU A 135 8.02 2.69 1.48
CA LEU A 135 8.62 2.75 2.80
C LEU A 135 8.24 1.52 3.63
N HIS A 136 9.05 1.19 4.63
CA HIS A 136 8.77 0.15 5.61
C HIS A 136 8.20 0.76 6.89
N THR A 137 6.90 1.02 6.86
CA THR A 137 6.10 1.37 8.05
C THR A 137 4.96 0.37 8.22
N ASN A 138 4.43 0.27 9.44
CA ASN A 138 3.38 -0.71 9.76
C ASN A 138 1.98 -0.22 9.43
N ASP A 139 1.78 1.10 9.37
CA ASP A 139 0.53 1.77 9.04
C ASP A 139 0.79 3.03 8.20
N ALA A 140 -0.26 3.74 7.79
CA ALA A 140 -0.11 4.90 6.92
C ALA A 140 0.43 6.10 7.69
N VAL A 141 -0.03 6.33 8.92
CA VAL A 141 0.33 7.52 9.72
C VAL A 141 1.78 7.54 10.17
N THR A 142 2.37 6.38 10.48
CA THR A 142 3.79 6.27 10.88
C THR A 142 4.76 6.61 9.74
N THR A 143 4.27 6.77 8.51
CA THR A 143 5.05 7.23 7.36
C THR A 143 5.58 8.64 7.55
N PHE A 144 4.80 9.54 8.14
CA PHE A 144 5.19 10.93 8.35
C PHE A 144 6.35 11.09 9.35
N PRO A 145 6.27 10.58 10.59
CA PRO A 145 7.41 10.63 11.50
C PRO A 145 8.62 9.89 10.92
N ARG A 146 8.43 8.80 10.16
CA ARG A 146 9.54 8.11 9.49
C ARG A 146 10.28 8.99 8.48
N LEU A 147 9.58 9.79 7.69
CA LEU A 147 10.20 10.76 6.78
C LEU A 147 10.91 11.88 7.55
N ILE A 148 10.32 12.36 8.64
CA ILE A 148 10.92 13.38 9.51
C ILE A 148 12.20 12.85 10.17
N ASP A 149 12.20 11.59 10.63
CA ASP A 149 13.38 10.90 11.19
C ASP A 149 14.51 10.73 10.14
N MET A 150 14.16 10.68 8.86
CA MET A 150 15.13 10.71 7.74
C MET A 150 15.65 12.12 7.43
N GLY A 151 15.29 13.13 8.23
CA GLY A 151 15.76 14.50 8.07
C GLY A 151 14.96 15.33 7.07
N ILE A 152 13.75 14.89 6.70
CA ILE A 152 12.86 15.70 5.86
C ILE A 152 12.11 16.70 6.74
N GLU A 153 12.11 17.96 6.31
CA GLU A 153 11.38 19.00 7.03
C GLU A 153 9.86 18.72 7.01
N PRO A 154 9.15 18.86 8.15
CA PRO A 154 7.73 18.50 8.24
C PRO A 154 6.84 19.22 7.22
N TYR A 155 7.11 20.49 6.94
CA TYR A 155 6.34 21.27 5.97
C TYR A 155 6.51 20.72 4.54
N LEU A 156 7.67 20.13 4.21
CA LEU A 156 7.88 19.45 2.92
C LEU A 156 7.07 18.16 2.87
N VAL A 157 7.06 17.37 3.94
CA VAL A 157 6.23 16.16 4.03
C VAL A 157 4.75 16.50 3.83
N ALA A 158 4.26 17.51 4.55
CA ALA A 158 2.86 17.97 4.48
C ALA A 158 2.48 18.49 3.08
N SER A 159 3.39 19.19 2.39
CA SER A 159 3.09 19.78 1.07
C SER A 159 3.29 18.82 -0.11
N THR A 160 4.09 17.76 0.05
CA THR A 160 4.42 16.83 -1.05
C THR A 160 3.62 15.55 -1.06
N VAL A 161 3.31 14.97 0.11
CA VAL A 161 2.70 13.65 0.17
C VAL A 161 1.22 13.78 -0.13
N ASN A 162 0.75 13.18 -1.23
CA ASN A 162 -0.65 13.22 -1.62
C ASN A 162 -1.45 12.11 -0.94
N VAL A 163 -0.89 10.89 -0.98
CA VAL A 163 -1.54 9.68 -0.46
C VAL A 163 -0.51 8.72 0.10
N VAL A 164 -0.89 8.05 1.19
CA VAL A 164 -0.17 6.91 1.74
C VAL A 164 -1.08 5.69 1.68
N ILE A 165 -0.57 4.61 1.09
CA ILE A 165 -1.24 3.31 0.93
C ILE A 165 -0.49 2.30 1.79
N ALA A 166 -0.91 2.13 3.04
CA ALA A 166 -0.39 1.08 3.89
C ALA A 166 -1.12 -0.24 3.59
N GLN A 167 -0.37 -1.33 3.45
CA GLN A 167 -0.95 -2.60 3.04
C GLN A 167 -0.30 -3.82 3.68
N ARG A 168 -1.11 -4.87 3.81
CA ARG A 168 -0.69 -6.25 4.10
C ARG A 168 -1.39 -7.23 3.17
N LEU A 169 -0.85 -8.43 3.00
CA LEU A 169 -1.51 -9.51 2.25
C LEU A 169 -2.13 -10.53 3.20
N ILE A 170 -3.38 -10.86 2.93
CA ILE A 170 -4.17 -11.83 3.67
C ILE A 170 -4.54 -13.01 2.77
N ARG A 171 -4.57 -14.24 3.29
CA ARG A 171 -4.95 -15.42 2.50
C ARG A 171 -6.44 -15.40 2.15
N LYS A 172 -6.78 -15.84 0.94
CA LYS A 172 -8.19 -15.98 0.52
C LYS A 172 -8.71 -17.38 0.83
N ILE A 173 -9.95 -17.49 1.28
CA ILE A 173 -10.63 -18.78 1.46
C ILE A 173 -10.67 -19.51 0.12
N CYS A 174 -10.38 -20.81 0.15
CA CYS A 174 -10.47 -21.66 -1.03
C CYS A 174 -11.92 -21.73 -1.54
N SER A 175 -12.15 -21.35 -2.79
CA SER A 175 -13.48 -21.33 -3.39
C SER A 175 -14.12 -22.71 -3.55
N LYS A 176 -13.32 -23.78 -3.53
CA LYS A 176 -13.77 -25.18 -3.74
C LYS A 176 -14.20 -25.87 -2.46
N CYS A 177 -13.71 -25.44 -1.31
CA CYS A 177 -14.03 -26.01 -0.01
C CYS A 177 -14.55 -24.96 0.98
N LYS A 178 -15.03 -23.82 0.47
CA LYS A 178 -15.65 -22.76 1.28
C LYS A 178 -16.95 -23.29 1.87
N THR A 179 -17.09 -23.17 3.19
CA THR A 179 -18.30 -23.48 3.94
C THR A 179 -18.60 -22.33 4.90
N SER A 180 -19.82 -22.26 5.42
CA SER A 180 -20.23 -21.28 6.41
C SER A 180 -20.54 -21.92 7.76
N ILE A 181 -20.36 -21.14 8.82
CA ILE A 181 -20.84 -21.44 10.17
C ILE A 181 -21.62 -20.21 10.62
N GLU A 182 -22.79 -20.43 11.21
CA GLU A 182 -23.55 -19.37 11.87
C GLU A 182 -22.91 -19.09 13.23
N ILE A 183 -22.56 -17.83 13.48
CA ILE A 183 -21.96 -17.38 14.73
C ILE A 183 -22.83 -16.31 15.35
N ASN A 184 -23.00 -16.42 16.66
CA ASN A 184 -23.55 -15.35 17.47
C ASN A 184 -22.45 -14.31 17.76
N PRO A 185 -22.67 -13.00 17.55
CA PRO A 185 -21.66 -11.97 17.82
C PRO A 185 -21.05 -12.00 19.23
N SER A 186 -21.78 -12.54 20.22
CA SER A 186 -21.27 -12.73 21.59
C SER A 186 -20.06 -13.65 21.69
N GLU A 187 -19.88 -14.57 20.73
CA GLU A 187 -18.77 -15.52 20.64
C GLU A 187 -17.52 -14.93 19.98
N LEU A 188 -17.64 -13.75 19.35
CA LEU A 188 -16.49 -13.05 18.79
C LEU A 188 -15.60 -12.46 19.86
N ASP A 189 -14.33 -12.28 19.55
CA ASP A 189 -13.43 -11.44 20.35
C ASP A 189 -14.00 -10.00 20.42
N ILE A 190 -13.84 -9.36 21.59
CA ILE A 190 -14.33 -8.02 21.92
C ILE A 190 -13.95 -7.00 20.84
N GLN A 191 -12.74 -7.11 20.29
CA GLN A 191 -12.25 -6.21 19.25
C GLN A 191 -13.07 -6.26 17.95
N PHE A 192 -13.73 -7.39 17.66
CA PHE A 192 -14.59 -7.56 16.48
C PHE A 192 -16.05 -7.29 16.77
N LYS A 193 -16.54 -7.49 18.00
CA LYS A 193 -17.95 -7.34 18.36
C LYS A 193 -18.57 -6.03 17.85
N LYS A 194 -17.82 -4.93 17.95
CA LYS A 194 -18.26 -3.60 17.50
C LYS A 194 -18.54 -3.48 15.99
N TYR A 195 -18.04 -4.40 15.17
CA TYR A 195 -18.24 -4.40 13.71
C TYR A 195 -19.35 -5.34 13.23
N PHE A 196 -19.94 -6.13 14.13
CA PHE A 196 -21.00 -7.11 13.84
C PHE A 196 -22.26 -6.85 14.70
N THR A 197 -22.55 -5.59 15.01
CA THR A 197 -23.63 -5.17 15.92
C THR A 197 -25.03 -5.33 15.34
N ASP A 198 -25.17 -5.29 14.02
CA ASP A 198 -26.47 -5.14 13.36
C ASP A 198 -27.12 -6.48 12.97
N VAL A 199 -26.58 -7.60 13.44
CA VAL A 199 -27.04 -8.93 13.04
C VAL A 199 -27.16 -9.84 14.25
N SER A 200 -28.35 -10.41 14.46
CA SER A 200 -28.62 -11.36 15.55
C SER A 200 -27.76 -12.62 15.44
N ASN A 201 -27.59 -13.13 14.22
CA ASN A 201 -26.65 -14.19 13.85
C ASN A 201 -26.08 -13.87 12.47
N PHE A 202 -24.78 -14.08 12.26
CA PHE A 202 -24.16 -13.90 10.93
C PHE A 202 -23.34 -15.11 10.53
N HIS A 203 -23.21 -15.31 9.23
CA HIS A 203 -22.38 -16.39 8.70
C HIS A 203 -20.94 -15.93 8.57
N ILE A 204 -20.03 -16.61 9.28
CA ILE A 204 -18.62 -16.60 8.91
C ILE A 204 -18.34 -17.69 7.89
N PHE A 205 -17.32 -17.49 7.09
CA PHE A 205 -16.88 -18.47 6.11
C PHE A 205 -15.49 -18.97 6.45
N HIS A 206 -15.24 -20.24 6.19
CA HIS A 206 -13.92 -20.85 6.28
C HIS A 206 -13.73 -21.91 5.21
N GLY A 207 -12.49 -22.32 4.96
CA GLY A 207 -12.19 -23.45 4.09
C GLY A 207 -12.03 -24.72 4.91
N LYS A 208 -12.78 -25.78 4.59
CA LYS A 208 -12.64 -27.09 5.29
C LYS A 208 -11.39 -27.89 4.90
N GLY A 209 -10.65 -27.46 3.87
CA GLY A 209 -9.55 -28.20 3.28
C GLY A 209 -10.00 -29.13 2.15
N CYS A 210 -9.23 -29.17 1.06
CA CYS A 210 -9.40 -30.09 -0.07
C CYS A 210 -8.07 -30.20 -0.84
N ASP A 211 -7.97 -31.14 -1.78
CA ASP A 211 -6.77 -31.33 -2.60
C ASP A 211 -6.32 -30.06 -3.32
N ILE A 212 -7.26 -29.26 -3.82
CA ILE A 212 -6.97 -28.03 -4.60
C ILE A 212 -6.23 -26.99 -3.75
N CYS A 213 -6.50 -26.93 -2.45
CA CYS A 213 -5.83 -26.01 -1.53
C CYS A 213 -4.74 -26.71 -0.70
N ASN A 214 -4.35 -27.94 -1.06
CA ASN A 214 -3.45 -28.79 -0.27
C ASN A 214 -3.91 -28.89 1.20
N TYR A 215 -5.22 -29.05 1.40
CA TYR A 215 -5.85 -29.16 2.72
C TYR A 215 -5.68 -27.94 3.65
N THR A 216 -5.16 -26.81 3.16
CA THR A 216 -4.96 -25.61 3.98
C THR A 216 -6.24 -24.82 4.26
N GLY A 217 -7.25 -24.98 3.40
CA GLY A 217 -8.45 -24.15 3.40
C GLY A 217 -8.31 -22.81 2.66
N TYR A 218 -7.12 -22.48 2.14
CA TYR A 218 -6.84 -21.19 1.49
C TYR A 218 -6.24 -21.33 0.09
N THR A 219 -6.56 -20.42 -0.82
CA THR A 219 -5.93 -20.34 -2.15
C THR A 219 -5.70 -18.90 -2.57
N GLY A 220 -4.44 -18.52 -2.76
CA GLY A 220 -4.08 -17.16 -3.13
C GLY A 220 -4.19 -16.17 -1.97
N ARG A 221 -4.01 -14.89 -2.29
CA ARG A 221 -3.99 -13.78 -1.33
C ARG A 221 -4.73 -12.58 -1.90
N ILE A 222 -5.15 -11.68 -1.03
CA ILE A 222 -5.73 -10.37 -1.37
C ILE A 222 -5.11 -9.31 -0.46
N GLY A 223 -5.10 -8.05 -0.90
CA GLY A 223 -4.62 -6.96 -0.05
C GLY A 223 -5.66 -6.54 0.99
N ILE A 224 -5.19 -6.17 2.16
CA ILE A 224 -5.91 -5.27 3.08
C ILE A 224 -5.18 -3.94 3.10
N PHE A 225 -5.95 -2.84 3.08
CA PHE A 225 -5.42 -1.52 2.81
C PHE A 225 -5.90 -0.49 3.83
N GLU A 226 -5.00 0.41 4.20
CA GLU A 226 -5.27 1.68 4.83
C GLU A 226 -4.82 2.78 3.87
N VAL A 227 -5.77 3.59 3.40
CA VAL A 227 -5.50 4.64 2.40
C VAL A 227 -5.77 6.01 3.02
N LEU A 228 -4.70 6.74 3.27
CA LEU A 228 -4.68 8.04 3.90
C LEU A 228 -4.46 9.11 2.85
N ILE A 229 -5.37 10.09 2.76
CA ILE A 229 -5.21 11.29 1.93
C ILE A 229 -4.72 12.44 2.80
N MET A 230 -3.74 13.20 2.30
CA MET A 230 -3.19 14.37 2.98
C MET A 230 -4.11 15.60 2.82
N ASP A 231 -5.07 15.74 3.74
CA ASP A 231 -5.94 16.91 3.85
C ASP A 231 -5.33 18.04 4.69
N GLU A 232 -6.01 19.19 4.77
CA GLU A 232 -5.49 20.38 5.48
C GLU A 232 -5.27 20.15 6.99
N ASN A 233 -6.14 19.37 7.65
CA ASN A 233 -5.98 19.08 9.07
C ASN A 233 -4.74 18.22 9.33
N LEU A 234 -4.52 17.20 8.48
CA LEU A 234 -3.32 16.38 8.52
C LEU A 234 -2.08 17.17 8.16
N ARG A 235 -2.15 18.09 7.18
CA ARG A 235 -1.02 18.97 6.82
C ARG A 235 -0.57 19.80 8.01
N GLN A 236 -1.52 20.41 8.71
CA GLN A 236 -1.23 21.19 9.91
C GLN A 236 -0.60 20.31 10.99
N ALA A 237 -1.22 19.18 11.32
CA ALA A 237 -0.73 18.27 12.36
C ALA A 237 0.66 17.70 12.04
N VAL A 238 0.94 17.34 10.79
CA VAL A 238 2.27 16.89 10.35
C VAL A 238 3.29 18.03 10.49
N THR A 239 2.95 19.25 10.09
CA THR A 239 3.82 20.42 10.21
C THR A 239 4.16 20.73 11.67
N GLU A 240 3.19 20.58 12.57
CA GLU A 240 3.33 20.75 14.03
C GLU A 240 4.02 19.57 14.73
N LYS A 241 4.35 18.50 13.99
CA LYS A 241 4.94 17.25 14.51
C LYS A 241 4.05 16.58 15.58
N SER A 242 2.73 16.60 15.37
CA SER A 242 1.78 15.84 16.19
C SER A 242 2.16 14.36 16.29
N ASN A 243 1.82 13.74 17.41
CA ASN A 243 2.11 12.32 17.64
C ASN A 243 1.25 11.41 16.74
N ALA A 244 1.68 10.15 16.58
CA ALA A 244 1.02 9.19 15.70
C ALA A 244 -0.45 8.91 16.06
N ASP A 245 -0.80 8.91 17.35
CA ASP A 245 -2.19 8.66 17.79
C ASP A 245 -3.13 9.79 17.39
N GLU A 246 -2.67 11.04 17.47
CA GLU A 246 -3.41 12.21 17.01
C GLU A 246 -3.58 12.20 15.49
N LEU A 247 -2.50 11.95 14.75
CA LEU A 247 -2.55 11.82 13.29
C LEU A 247 -3.51 10.71 12.86
N LYS A 248 -3.52 9.58 13.59
CA LYS A 248 -4.44 8.47 13.34
C LYS A 248 -5.89 8.85 13.55
N LYS A 249 -6.19 9.57 14.64
CA LYS A 249 -7.55 10.07 14.90
C LYS A 249 -8.00 11.02 13.79
N LEU A 250 -7.15 11.96 13.38
CA LEU A 250 -7.44 12.88 12.28
C LEU A 250 -7.70 12.12 10.97
N ALA A 251 -6.81 11.19 10.60
CA ALA A 251 -6.97 10.41 9.38
C ALA A 251 -8.27 9.59 9.37
N ILE A 252 -8.61 8.93 10.48
CA ILE A 252 -9.87 8.17 10.61
C ILE A 252 -11.09 9.11 10.49
N ASN A 253 -11.05 10.27 11.16
CA ASN A 253 -12.12 11.27 11.09
C ASN A 253 -12.29 11.81 9.65
N SER A 254 -11.21 11.90 8.89
CA SER A 254 -11.21 12.25 7.46
C SER A 254 -11.57 11.07 6.54
N GLY A 255 -12.08 9.99 7.11
CA GLY A 255 -12.64 8.85 6.38
C GLY A 255 -11.62 7.78 6.01
N MET A 256 -10.40 7.79 6.55
CA MET A 256 -9.48 6.66 6.42
C MET A 256 -10.06 5.44 7.14
N LYS A 257 -10.16 4.31 6.43
CA LYS A 257 -10.43 3.01 7.05
C LYS A 257 -9.11 2.35 7.42
N THR A 258 -9.04 1.81 8.63
CA THR A 258 -7.91 1.02 9.08
C THR A 258 -7.83 -0.32 8.33
N MET A 259 -6.65 -0.94 8.30
CA MET A 259 -6.50 -2.29 7.74
C MET A 259 -7.40 -3.33 8.41
N LEU A 260 -7.68 -3.16 9.71
CA LEU A 260 -8.61 -4.02 10.44
C LEU A 260 -10.04 -3.87 9.89
N GLU A 261 -10.51 -2.65 9.71
CA GLU A 261 -11.85 -2.37 9.17
C GLU A 261 -12.01 -2.87 7.74
N ASP A 262 -11.03 -2.61 6.87
CA ASP A 262 -11.03 -3.14 5.52
C ASP A 262 -11.03 -4.69 5.51
N GLY A 263 -10.24 -5.29 6.40
CA GLY A 263 -10.22 -6.74 6.59
C GLY A 263 -11.54 -7.31 7.08
N VAL A 264 -12.22 -6.63 8.01
CA VAL A 264 -13.55 -7.03 8.52
C VAL A 264 -14.58 -7.04 7.40
N GLU A 265 -14.58 -6.03 6.53
CA GLU A 265 -15.48 -6.01 5.37
C GLU A 265 -15.20 -7.20 4.43
N LYS A 266 -13.93 -7.57 4.23
CA LYS A 266 -13.57 -8.77 3.45
C LYS A 266 -13.97 -10.08 4.14
N VAL A 267 -14.00 -10.12 5.48
CA VAL A 267 -14.54 -11.26 6.25
C VAL A 267 -16.04 -11.38 6.03
N LYS A 268 -16.79 -10.28 6.12
CA LYS A 268 -18.24 -10.25 5.88
C LYS A 268 -18.60 -10.75 4.47
N LEU A 269 -17.77 -10.43 3.48
CA LEU A 269 -17.92 -10.93 2.09
C LEU A 269 -17.47 -12.40 1.92
N GLY A 270 -16.95 -13.04 2.98
CA GLY A 270 -16.42 -14.40 2.94
C GLY A 270 -15.21 -14.56 2.03
N ILE A 271 -14.40 -13.51 1.88
CA ILE A 271 -13.17 -13.54 1.09
C ILE A 271 -12.02 -14.15 1.91
N THR A 272 -11.98 -13.82 3.20
CA THR A 272 -10.98 -14.26 4.19
C THR A 272 -11.68 -14.67 5.48
N THR A 273 -10.94 -15.22 6.44
CA THR A 273 -11.45 -15.61 7.75
C THR A 273 -11.02 -14.61 8.84
N ILE A 274 -11.67 -14.69 10.00
CA ILE A 274 -11.32 -13.88 11.19
C ILE A 274 -9.93 -14.28 11.71
N GLU A 275 -9.60 -15.58 11.74
CA GLU A 275 -8.30 -16.04 12.24
C GLU A 275 -7.16 -15.47 11.38
N GLU A 276 -7.38 -15.43 10.07
CA GLU A 276 -6.41 -14.92 9.14
C GLU A 276 -6.27 -13.39 9.24
N LEU A 277 -7.37 -12.68 9.50
CA LEU A 277 -7.35 -11.24 9.75
C LEU A 277 -6.53 -10.93 11.00
N LEU A 278 -6.82 -11.62 12.10
CA LEU A 278 -6.08 -11.53 13.36
C LEU A 278 -4.58 -11.80 13.18
N ARG A 279 -4.23 -12.83 12.42
CA ARG A 279 -2.83 -13.18 12.15
C ARG A 279 -2.08 -12.03 11.46
N VAL A 280 -2.76 -11.28 10.59
CA VAL A 280 -2.15 -10.23 9.78
C VAL A 280 -2.26 -8.86 10.42
N THR A 281 -3.23 -8.59 11.29
CA THR A 281 -3.40 -7.27 11.93
C THR A 281 -2.92 -7.20 13.38
N LYS A 282 -2.51 -8.31 13.99
CA LYS A 282 -1.83 -8.27 15.28
C LYS A 282 -0.49 -7.54 15.14
N GLU A 283 -0.33 -6.51 15.95
CA GLU A 283 0.95 -5.93 16.35
C GLU A 283 1.32 -6.47 17.73
#